data_AF-A0A0C2M855-F1
#
_entry.id   AF-A0A0C2M855-F1
#
_cell.length_a   1.000
_cell.length_b   1.000
_cell.length_c   1.000
_cell.angle_alpha   90.00
_cell.angle_beta   90.00
_cell.angle_gamma   90.00
#
_symmetry.space_group_name_H-M   'P 1'
#
loop_
_entity.id
_entity.type
_entity.pdbx_description
1 polymer ?
#
loop_
_entity_poly.entity_id
_entity_poly.type
_entity_poly.pdbx_seq_one_letter_code
_entity_poly.pdbx_strand_id
1 'polypeptide(L)'
;MLGGYGELHFLSEDEQRVFDDAVKIIKSSKSKMKKYSAYVPLLEHYAEVRVKVQIVAGRNYCFEITTTSEEIPQLFMKVFEGLPHNPQLKVKYLGTESDC
;
A
#
# COMPACT_ATOMS: atom_id res chain seq x y z
N MET A 1 2.52 9.65 22.54
CA MET A 1 3.01 8.69 21.53
C MET A 1 3.44 9.49 20.32
N LEU A 2 4.71 9.43 19.94
CA LEU A 2 5.25 10.12 18.77
C LEU A 2 4.62 9.51 17.51
N GLY A 3 3.99 10.33 16.68
CA GLY A 3 3.23 9.91 15.50
C GLY A 3 4.10 9.46 14.32
N GLY A 4 5.08 8.60 14.56
CA GLY A 4 5.91 7.97 13.52
C GLY A 4 5.34 6.63 13.05
N TYR A 5 5.91 6.07 11.99
CA TYR A 5 5.65 4.68 11.62
C TYR A 5 6.21 3.75 12.69
N GLY A 6 5.47 2.67 12.97
CA GLY A 6 5.97 1.53 13.74
C GLY A 6 7.00 0.71 12.96
N GLU A 7 7.37 -0.43 13.53
CA GLU A 7 8.34 -1.35 12.92
C GLU A 7 7.76 -2.05 11.69
N LEU A 8 8.65 -2.38 10.75
CA LEU A 8 8.31 -3.15 9.56
C LEU A 8 8.06 -4.62 9.94
N HIS A 9 6.92 -5.17 9.53
CA HIS A 9 6.53 -6.54 9.85
C HIS A 9 5.72 -7.18 8.71
N PHE A 10 5.50 -8.49 8.80
CA PHE A 10 4.61 -9.21 7.89
C PHE A 10 3.15 -8.82 8.12
N LEU A 11 2.35 -8.87 7.06
CA LEU A 11 0.93 -8.54 7.12
C LEU A 11 0.19 -9.45 8.11
N SER A 12 -0.54 -8.83 9.04
CA SER A 12 -1.65 -9.46 9.73
C SER A 12 -2.87 -9.63 8.82
N GLU A 13 -3.91 -10.34 9.27
CA GLU A 13 -5.14 -10.55 8.49
C GLU A 13 -5.84 -9.23 8.12
N ASP A 14 -5.90 -8.26 9.03
CA ASP A 14 -6.50 -6.94 8.77
C ASP A 14 -5.67 -6.15 7.75
N GLU A 15 -4.34 -6.21 7.85
CA GLU A 15 -3.43 -5.51 6.93
C GLU A 15 -3.44 -6.14 5.54
N GLN A 16 -3.57 -7.48 5.45
CA GLN A 16 -3.77 -8.17 4.19
C GLN A 16 -5.07 -7.71 3.52
N ARG A 17 -6.17 -7.60 4.28
CA ARG A 17 -7.44 -7.07 3.77
C ARG A 17 -7.28 -5.64 3.23
N VAL A 18 -6.60 -4.77 3.97
CA VAL A 18 -6.32 -3.38 3.55
C VAL A 18 -5.48 -3.33 2.28
N PHE A 19 -4.45 -4.18 2.18
CA PHE A 19 -3.62 -4.32 0.99
C PHE A 19 -4.44 -4.77 -0.23
N ASP A 20 -5.25 -5.82 -0.07
CA ASP A 20 -6.07 -6.38 -1.15
C ASP A 20 -7.11 -5.36 -1.65
N ASP A 21 -7.77 -4.64 -0.73
CA ASP A 21 -8.72 -3.58 -1.06
C ASP A 21 -8.03 -2.42 -1.81
N ALA A 22 -6.80 -2.06 -1.42
CA ALA A 22 -6.00 -1.04 -2.10
C ALA A 22 -5.63 -1.47 -3.53
N VAL A 23 -5.18 -2.73 -3.71
CA VAL A 23 -4.90 -3.31 -5.03
C VAL A 23 -6.17 -3.31 -5.89
N LYS A 24 -7.32 -3.68 -5.34
CA LYS A 24 -8.61 -3.65 -6.03
C LYS A 24 -9.01 -2.23 -6.46
N ILE A 25 -8.78 -1.23 -5.62
CA ILE A 25 -8.99 0.18 -5.97
C ILE A 25 -8.12 0.59 -7.15
N ILE A 26 -6.84 0.20 -7.16
CA ILE A 26 -5.91 0.50 -8.25
C ILE A 26 -6.40 -0.14 -9.56
N LYS A 27 -6.76 -1.43 -9.54
CA LYS A 27 -7.20 -2.19 -10.72
C LYS A 27 -8.54 -1.71 -11.28
N SER A 28 -9.49 -1.30 -10.43
CA SER A 28 -10.83 -0.88 -10.85
C SER A 28 -10.88 0.53 -11.43
N SER A 29 -9.90 1.39 -11.15
CA SER A 29 -9.91 2.79 -11.56
C SER A 29 -9.31 3.01 -12.96
N LYS A 30 -10.01 2.52 -14.01
CA LYS A 30 -9.57 2.62 -15.42
C LYS A 30 -9.25 4.05 -15.91
N SER A 31 -9.82 5.10 -15.31
CA SER A 31 -9.64 6.49 -15.78
C SER A 31 -8.80 7.39 -14.85
N LYS A 32 -8.74 7.12 -13.54
CA LYS A 32 -8.11 8.02 -12.55
C LYS A 32 -6.66 7.65 -12.18
N MET A 33 -6.16 6.50 -12.65
CA MET A 33 -4.86 5.97 -12.22
C MET A 33 -3.95 5.58 -13.39
N LYS A 34 -3.99 6.29 -14.53
CA LYS A 34 -2.95 6.18 -15.59
C LYS A 34 -1.53 6.27 -15.01
N LYS A 35 -1.35 7.04 -13.94
CA LYS A 35 -0.08 7.16 -13.21
C LYS A 35 0.47 5.85 -12.63
N TYR A 36 -0.37 4.83 -12.43
CA TYR A 36 0.00 3.56 -11.81
C TYR A 36 0.00 2.39 -12.78
N SER A 37 -0.39 2.59 -14.04
CA SER A 37 -0.53 1.49 -15.00
C SER A 37 0.76 0.70 -15.21
N ALA A 38 1.92 1.35 -15.09
CA ALA A 38 3.23 0.70 -15.18
C ALA A 38 3.49 -0.30 -14.04
N TYR A 39 2.89 -0.08 -12.86
CA TYR A 39 3.14 -0.90 -11.67
C TYR A 39 2.06 -1.95 -11.42
N VAL A 40 0.90 -1.87 -12.09
CA VAL A 40 -0.19 -2.84 -11.91
C VAL A 40 0.26 -4.29 -12.12
N PRO A 41 1.04 -4.64 -13.17
CA PRO A 41 1.50 -6.02 -13.35
C PRO A 41 2.37 -6.52 -12.18
N LEU A 42 3.14 -5.63 -11.56
CA LEU A 42 4.00 -5.96 -10.42
C LEU A 42 3.19 -6.28 -9.14
N LEU A 43 1.96 -5.77 -9.05
CA LEU A 43 1.04 -6.10 -7.96
C LEU A 43 0.34 -7.45 -8.15
N GLU A 44 0.43 -8.07 -9.33
CA GLU A 44 -0.13 -9.40 -9.60
C GLU A 44 0.87 -10.52 -9.32
N HIS A 45 2.17 -10.19 -9.39
CA HIS A 45 3.28 -11.14 -9.26
C HIS A 45 4.35 -10.56 -8.32
N TYR A 46 4.03 -10.54 -7.02
CA TYR A 46 4.99 -10.17 -5.97
C TYR A 46 5.48 -11.40 -5.20
N ALA A 47 6.69 -11.29 -4.66
CA ALA A 47 7.32 -12.33 -3.86
C ALA A 47 6.98 -12.18 -2.37
N GLU A 48 6.96 -10.96 -1.84
CA GLU A 48 6.73 -10.68 -0.43
C GLU A 48 6.12 -9.29 -0.24
N VAL A 49 5.31 -9.13 0.81
CA VAL A 49 4.81 -7.82 1.26
C VAL A 49 5.04 -7.67 2.75
N ARG A 50 5.62 -6.53 3.13
CA ARG A 50 5.75 -6.09 4.52
C ARG A 50 5.08 -4.75 4.71
N VAL A 51 4.75 -4.40 5.95
CA VAL A 51 4.06 -3.16 6.27
C VAL A 51 4.64 -2.49 7.50
N LYS A 52 4.66 -1.16 7.48
CA LYS A 52 4.79 -0.32 8.66
C LYS A 52 3.54 0.55 8.77
N VAL A 53 3.03 0.70 10.00
CA VAL A 53 1.76 1.40 10.26
C VAL A 53 2.02 2.62 11.13
N GLN A 54 1.38 3.73 10.78
CA GLN A 54 1.39 4.97 11.56
C GLN A 54 -0.04 5.31 11.96
N ILE A 55 -0.27 5.44 13.27
CA ILE A 55 -1.56 5.84 13.83
C ILE A 55 -1.70 7.36 13.74
N VAL A 56 -2.80 7.82 13.12
CA VAL A 56 -3.17 9.23 12.95
C VAL A 56 -4.66 9.40 13.31
N ALA A 57 -5.37 10.37 12.73
CA ALA A 57 -6.83 10.38 12.69
C ALA A 57 -7.37 9.31 11.70
N GLY A 58 -7.00 8.05 11.96
CA GLY A 58 -7.05 6.92 11.03
C GLY A 58 -5.75 6.12 11.10
N ARG A 59 -5.41 5.42 10.03
CA ARG A 59 -4.16 4.66 9.90
C ARG A 59 -3.52 4.94 8.54
N ASN A 60 -2.23 5.23 8.56
CA ASN A 60 -1.40 5.18 7.35
C ASN A 60 -0.68 3.84 7.33
N TYR A 61 -0.86 3.10 6.25
CA TYR A 61 -0.11 1.88 5.95
C TYR A 61 0.93 2.21 4.89
N CYS A 62 2.16 1.81 5.13
CA CYS A 62 3.18 1.79 4.11
C CYS A 62 3.60 0.35 3.84
N PHE A 63 3.22 -0.14 2.66
CA PHE A 63 3.56 -1.46 2.19
C PHE A 63 4.86 -1.41 1.39
N GLU A 64 5.79 -2.28 1.75
CA GLU A 64 6.98 -2.60 0.98
C GLU A 64 6.72 -3.92 0.25
N ILE A 65 6.73 -3.88 -1.07
CA ILE A 65 6.36 -4.99 -1.94
C ILE A 65 7.62 -5.41 -2.68
N THR A 66 8.14 -6.59 -2.36
CA THR A 66 9.20 -7.21 -3.14
C THR A 66 8.57 -7.85 -4.37
N THR A 67 8.91 -7.38 -5.56
CA THR A 67 8.34 -7.90 -6.80
C THR A 67 9.20 -9.03 -7.36
N THR A 68 8.68 -9.79 -8.33
CA THR A 68 9.48 -10.79 -9.06
C THR A 68 10.26 -10.20 -10.24
N SER A 69 10.17 -8.88 -10.49
CA SER A 69 10.87 -8.20 -11.58
C SER A 69 12.28 -7.81 -11.14
N GLU A 70 13.29 -8.17 -11.94
CA GLU A 70 14.68 -7.74 -11.71
C GLU A 70 14.87 -6.23 -11.96
N GLU A 71 14.06 -5.63 -12.84
CA GLU A 71 14.14 -4.20 -13.15
C GLU A 71 13.53 -3.33 -12.05
N ILE A 72 12.47 -3.83 -11.41
CA ILE A 72 11.75 -3.13 -10.34
C ILE A 72 11.62 -4.09 -9.15
N PRO A 73 12.71 -4.38 -8.42
CA PRO A 73 12.71 -5.40 -7.37
C PRO A 73 11.86 -4.99 -6.17
N GLN A 74 11.61 -3.69 -5.99
CA GLN A 74 10.86 -3.16 -4.86
C GLN A 74 9.87 -2.08 -5.31
N LEU A 75 8.68 -2.14 -4.73
CA LEU A 75 7.60 -1.18 -4.93
C LEU A 75 7.05 -0.77 -3.56
N PHE A 76 6.73 0.50 -3.40
CA PHE A 76 6.17 1.05 -2.18
C PHE A 76 4.73 1.52 -2.45
N MET A 77 3.82 1.13 -1.56
CA MET A 77 2.42 1.56 -1.62
C MET A 77 2.00 2.21 -0.30
N LYS A 78 1.45 3.42 -0.39
CA LYS A 78 0.95 4.17 0.76
C LYS A 78 -0.56 4.23 0.74
N VAL A 79 -1.18 3.75 1.81
CA VAL A 79 -2.64 3.67 1.93
C VAL A 79 -3.08 4.36 3.21
N PHE A 80 -4.10 5.20 3.10
CA PHE A 80 -4.78 5.78 4.26
C PHE A 80 -6.13 5.09 4.47
N GLU A 81 -6.38 4.65 5.69
CA GLU A 81 -7.67 4.16 6.17
C GLU A 81 -8.24 5.14 7.22
N GLY A 82 -9.42 5.68 6.94
CA GLY A 82 -10.14 6.57 7.85
C GLY A 82 -10.67 5.86 9.09
N LEU A 83 -11.10 6.66 10.08
CA LEU A 83 -11.68 6.14 11.32
C LEU A 83 -13.01 5.38 11.07
N PRO A 84 -13.43 4.47 11.96
CA PRO A 84 -14.64 3.65 11.76
C PRO A 84 -15.93 4.43 11.51
N HIS A 85 -16.05 5.66 12.04
CA HIS A 85 -17.21 6.53 11.83
C HIS A 85 -17.18 7.28 10.49
N ASN A 86 -16.07 7.20 9.75
CA ASN A 86 -15.92 7.71 8.40
C ASN A 86 -14.94 6.80 7.61
N PRO A 87 -15.36 5.56 7.31
CA PRO A 87 -14.49 4.56 6.74
C PRO A 87 -14.15 4.96 5.31
N GLN A 88 -12.90 5.33 5.09
CA GLN A 88 -12.41 5.77 3.80
C GLN A 88 -11.04 5.18 3.53
N LEU A 89 -10.95 4.33 2.50
CA LEU A 89 -9.69 3.80 2.02
C LEU A 89 -9.18 4.61 0.82
N LYS A 90 -7.94 5.08 0.88
CA LYS A 90 -7.32 5.89 -0.18
C LYS A 90 -5.89 5.44 -0.43
N VAL A 91 -5.61 5.02 -1.67
CA VAL A 91 -4.24 4.86 -2.17
C VAL A 91 -3.64 6.24 -2.43
N LYS A 92 -2.62 6.60 -1.66
CA LYS A 92 -1.94 7.90 -1.72
C LYS A 92 -0.75 7.88 -2.66
N TYR A 93 -0.01 6.77 -2.67
CA TYR A 93 1.20 6.60 -3.45
C TYR A 93 1.35 5.14 -3.92
N LEU A 94 1.95 4.97 -5.09
CA LEU A 94 2.47 3.71 -5.62
C LEU A 94 3.66 4.04 -6.52
N GLY A 95 4.83 3.50 -6.21
CA GLY A 95 6.06 3.76 -6.98
C GLY A 95 7.29 3.13 -6.34
N THR A 96 8.46 3.40 -6.91
CA THR A 96 9.73 2.76 -6.53
C THR A 96 10.51 3.51 -5.45
N GLU A 97 10.05 4.70 -5.06
CA GLU A 97 10.66 5.49 -4.00
C GLU A 97 9.93 5.25 -2.68
N SER A 98 10.71 5.14 -1.60
CA SER A 98 10.14 5.03 -0.25
C SER A 98 9.59 6.39 0.19
N ASP A 99 8.28 6.60 0.04
CA ASP A 99 7.55 7.78 0.55
C ASP A 99 7.05 7.58 2.00
N CYS A 100 7.80 6.79 2.76
CA CYS A 100 7.54 6.39 4.13
C CYS A 100 8.86 6.15 4.86
#